data_AF-A0A6P1EDY1-F1
#
_entry.id   AF-A0A6P1EDY1-F1
#
_cell.length_a   1.000
_cell.length_b   1.000
_cell.length_c   1.000
_cell.angle_alpha   90.00
_cell.angle_beta   90.00
_cell.angle_gamma   90.00
#
_symmetry.space_group_name_H-M   'P 1'
#
loop_
_entity.id
_entity.type
_entity.pdbx_description
1 polymer ?
#
loop_
_entity_poly.entity_id
_entity_poly.type
_entity_poly.pdbx_seq_one_letter_code
_entity_poly.pdbx_strand_id
1 'polypeptide(L)'
;MNAPSSEALAALCSFARLATHADLALAVELDAQGRSTWSTGSPALPLSGFNLARSGILERAWHGEPVDAAGFRLPTAVLHALQGAPTHLLYVPAPSVGSPHSGLLLLWKHHAPAEGITAQLPLLSSSVAGLLSARREATRQLIAHNQFIDLVESVPASIVLIDGDGVGAVINEHAAALLGCAPGNHRAADLAGPMRALRLRSDNHAELEQAYAAQMGNVNFAATLNWTFGERTFEVDTHPVRGNGEHGRIWLFTDVTADLLMAAELRRLASSDPLTGVPNRRHFEERSAQIIAAREASGHSVAVLMVDVDHFKAINDTHGHPVGDEVLKIVARRCRDALRDRDLFARFGGEEFIALLSAPVIDEVPAAAERLRHAIAAEPITVGGTRIAVSVSVGGAVGEALPGCDATLLEGLVARADEALYQAKTAGRNRVSMAA
;
A
#
# COMPACT_ATOMS: atom_id res chain seq x y z
N MET A 1 24.59 21.32 -15.12
CA MET A 1 25.17 22.55 -14.54
C MET A 1 26.41 22.14 -13.77
N ASN A 2 27.59 22.71 -14.07
CA ASN A 2 28.77 22.46 -13.24
C ASN A 2 28.51 23.01 -11.84
N ALA A 3 28.64 22.17 -10.81
CA ALA A 3 28.49 22.62 -9.44
C ALA A 3 29.52 23.74 -9.15
N PRO A 4 29.15 24.81 -8.42
CA PRO A 4 30.04 25.95 -8.14
C PRO A 4 31.37 25.53 -7.50
N SER A 5 31.39 24.40 -6.80
CA SER A 5 32.59 23.79 -6.22
C SER A 5 33.58 23.23 -7.25
N SER A 6 33.12 22.78 -8.42
CA SER A 6 33.99 22.26 -9.49
C SER A 6 34.74 23.37 -10.22
N GLU A 7 34.09 24.52 -10.43
CA GLU A 7 34.72 25.72 -10.98
C GLU A 7 35.74 26.30 -9.99
N ALA A 8 35.40 26.34 -8.70
CA ALA A 8 36.33 26.76 -7.65
C ALA A 8 37.58 25.86 -7.58
N LEU A 9 37.43 24.53 -7.72
CA LEU A 9 38.55 23.60 -7.77
C LEU A 9 39.43 23.78 -9.01
N ALA A 10 38.83 24.06 -10.17
CA ALA A 10 39.58 24.36 -11.39
C ALA A 10 40.36 25.68 -11.26
N ALA A 11 39.74 26.71 -10.66
CA ALA A 11 40.41 27.97 -10.35
C ALA A 11 41.57 27.78 -9.37
N LEU A 12 41.40 26.96 -8.33
CA LEU A 12 42.46 26.62 -7.38
C LEU A 12 43.60 25.86 -8.06
N CYS A 13 43.32 24.90 -8.95
CA CYS A 13 44.36 24.21 -9.73
C CYS A 13 45.13 25.20 -10.61
N SER A 14 44.44 26.14 -11.25
CA SER A 14 45.07 27.19 -12.07
C SER A 14 45.97 28.09 -11.23
N PHE A 15 45.48 28.53 -10.07
CA PHE A 15 46.26 29.33 -9.13
C PHE A 15 47.50 28.59 -8.64
N ALA A 16 47.34 27.35 -8.17
CA ALA A 16 48.46 26.54 -7.67
C ALA A 16 49.50 26.29 -8.77
N ARG A 17 49.06 26.04 -10.01
CA ARG A 17 49.94 25.89 -11.16
C ARG A 17 50.77 27.15 -11.42
N LEU A 18 50.11 28.31 -11.47
CA LEU A 18 50.76 29.60 -11.72
C LEU A 18 51.72 29.99 -10.59
N ALA A 19 51.28 29.83 -9.33
CA ALA A 19 52.06 30.19 -8.15
C ALA A 19 53.32 29.33 -7.98
N THR A 20 53.30 28.08 -8.47
CA THR A 20 54.42 27.14 -8.32
C THR A 20 55.18 26.87 -9.61
N HIS A 21 54.80 27.53 -10.71
CA HIS A 21 55.30 27.29 -12.07
C HIS A 21 55.22 25.81 -12.50
N ALA A 22 54.24 25.06 -11.99
CA ALA A 22 54.03 23.68 -12.40
C ALA A 22 53.52 23.60 -13.85
N ASP A 23 53.87 22.52 -14.54
CA ASP A 23 53.36 22.22 -15.89
C ASP A 23 51.93 21.64 -15.81
N LEU A 24 51.62 20.91 -14.74
CA LEU A 24 50.29 20.36 -14.46
C LEU A 24 49.98 20.46 -12.97
N ALA A 25 48.79 20.96 -12.64
CA ALA A 25 48.20 20.87 -11.31
C ALA A 25 46.90 20.08 -11.39
N LEU A 26 46.75 19.08 -10.52
CA LEU A 26 45.66 18.11 -10.58
C LEU A 26 45.07 17.87 -9.19
N ALA A 27 43.84 18.33 -8.95
CA ALA A 27 43.07 17.96 -7.77
C ALA A 27 42.38 16.62 -8.01
N VAL A 28 42.50 15.70 -7.05
CA VAL A 28 42.02 14.32 -7.17
C VAL A 28 41.25 13.89 -5.93
N GLU A 29 40.13 13.20 -6.14
CA GLU A 29 39.50 12.36 -5.13
C GLU A 29 39.83 10.91 -5.42
N LEU A 30 40.33 10.20 -4.40
CA LEU A 30 40.72 8.80 -4.52
C LEU A 30 39.96 7.94 -3.51
N ASP A 31 39.51 6.76 -3.94
CA ASP A 31 38.97 5.75 -3.04
C ASP A 31 40.05 5.16 -2.11
N ALA A 32 39.64 4.27 -1.20
CA ALA A 32 40.55 3.60 -0.27
C ALA A 32 41.59 2.70 -0.97
N GLN A 33 41.39 2.37 -2.25
CA GLN A 33 42.31 1.60 -3.08
C GLN A 33 43.14 2.48 -4.02
N GLY A 34 43.12 3.81 -3.84
CA GLY A 34 43.91 4.77 -4.61
C GLY A 34 43.38 5.03 -6.02
N ARG A 35 42.18 4.55 -6.39
CA ARG A 35 41.56 4.83 -7.69
C ARG A 35 40.88 6.18 -7.68
N SER A 36 41.07 6.95 -8.75
CA SER A 36 40.40 8.24 -8.94
C SER A 36 38.92 8.04 -9.17
N THR A 37 38.12 8.56 -8.25
CA THR A 37 36.66 8.66 -8.36
C THR A 37 36.25 9.95 -9.07
N TRP A 38 37.10 10.98 -8.96
CA TRP A 38 36.98 12.23 -9.70
C TRP A 38 38.30 12.97 -9.73
N SER A 39 38.50 13.81 -10.75
CA SER A 39 39.63 14.73 -10.82
C SER A 39 39.32 15.97 -11.66
N THR A 40 40.05 17.06 -11.41
CA THR A 40 40.09 18.25 -12.26
C THR A 40 41.50 18.83 -12.24
N GLY A 41 41.93 19.46 -13.33
CA GLY A 41 43.30 19.98 -13.42
C GLY A 41 43.43 21.21 -14.30
N SER A 42 44.60 21.83 -14.21
CA SER A 42 45.04 22.95 -15.06
C SER A 42 46.38 22.58 -15.71
N PRO A 43 46.52 22.68 -17.04
CA PRO A 43 45.48 23.02 -18.02
C PRO A 43 44.31 22.03 -18.02
N ALA A 44 43.12 22.49 -18.41
CA ALA A 44 41.91 21.67 -18.43
C ALA A 44 42.02 20.56 -19.49
N LEU A 45 41.94 19.30 -19.06
CA LEU A 45 42.12 18.13 -19.92
C LEU A 45 41.12 17.03 -19.51
N PRO A 46 40.57 16.27 -20.47
CA PRO A 46 39.70 15.13 -20.16
C PRO A 46 40.56 13.97 -19.63
N LEU A 47 40.71 13.90 -18.32
CA LEU A 47 41.36 12.77 -17.66
C LEU A 47 40.36 11.63 -17.47
N SER A 48 40.68 10.46 -18.06
CA SER A 48 40.00 9.20 -17.72
C SER A 48 40.38 8.76 -16.30
N GLY A 49 39.54 7.96 -15.64
CA GLY A 49 39.87 7.38 -14.34
C GLY A 49 41.24 6.67 -14.35
N PHE A 50 42.04 6.88 -13.29
CA PHE A 50 43.38 6.33 -13.11
C PHE A 50 43.57 5.84 -11.66
N ASN A 51 44.65 5.10 -11.39
CA ASN A 51 44.93 4.57 -10.05
C ASN A 51 46.34 4.96 -9.58
N LEU A 52 46.44 5.65 -8.44
CA LEU A 52 47.70 6.05 -7.83
C LEU A 52 48.26 5.05 -6.80
N ALA A 53 47.57 3.96 -6.47
CA ALA A 53 48.04 2.99 -5.47
C ALA A 53 49.44 2.42 -5.78
N ARG A 54 49.74 2.16 -7.05
CA ARG A 54 51.05 1.62 -7.48
C ARG A 54 52.07 2.70 -7.82
N SER A 55 51.73 3.98 -7.63
CA SER A 55 52.60 5.08 -8.01
C SER A 55 53.70 5.37 -6.99
N GLY A 56 53.55 4.89 -5.74
CA GLY A 56 54.40 5.25 -4.61
C GLY A 56 54.07 6.62 -4.00
N ILE A 57 53.19 7.42 -4.62
CA ILE A 57 52.80 8.76 -4.12
C ILE A 57 52.09 8.65 -2.76
N LEU A 58 51.23 7.65 -2.60
CA LEU A 58 50.36 7.50 -1.43
C LEU A 58 51.07 6.88 -0.21
N GLU A 59 52.22 6.25 -0.42
CA GLU A 59 53.02 5.57 0.63
C GLU A 59 54.06 6.51 1.26
N ARG A 60 54.26 7.69 0.65
CA ARG A 60 55.25 8.68 1.07
C ARG A 60 54.64 9.74 1.98
N ALA A 61 55.38 10.12 3.02
CA ALA A 61 55.12 11.34 3.78
C ALA A 61 55.59 12.58 2.99
N TRP A 62 54.69 13.54 2.82
CA TRP A 62 54.95 14.76 2.05
C TRP A 62 55.33 15.90 2.99
N HIS A 63 56.57 16.38 2.86
CA HIS A 63 57.16 17.42 3.72
C HIS A 63 57.24 18.80 3.04
N GLY A 64 56.69 18.90 1.83
CA GLY A 64 56.45 20.17 1.17
C GLY A 64 57.45 20.66 0.16
N GLU A 65 58.49 19.87 -0.05
CA GLU A 65 59.46 20.08 -1.11
C GLU A 65 59.11 19.16 -2.30
N PRO A 66 59.17 19.68 -3.54
CA PRO A 66 59.12 18.85 -4.73
C PRO A 66 60.27 17.83 -4.73
N VAL A 67 59.98 16.61 -5.17
CA VAL A 67 60.92 15.50 -5.17
C VAL A 67 61.15 15.00 -6.57
N ASP A 68 62.27 14.33 -6.80
CA ASP A 68 62.57 13.67 -8.07
C ASP A 68 61.44 12.66 -8.43
N ALA A 69 60.91 12.82 -9.63
CA ALA A 69 59.83 11.99 -10.15
C ALA A 69 60.30 10.57 -10.58
N ALA A 70 61.61 10.33 -10.77
CA ALA A 70 62.15 9.05 -11.24
C ALA A 70 61.80 7.86 -10.31
N GLY A 71 61.55 8.13 -9.03
CA GLY A 71 61.12 7.12 -8.06
C GLY A 71 59.64 6.73 -8.10
N PHE A 72 58.82 7.41 -8.90
CA PHE A 72 57.36 7.25 -8.90
C PHE A 72 56.83 6.69 -10.21
N ARG A 73 55.86 5.78 -10.13
CA ARG A 73 55.22 5.17 -11.30
C ARG A 73 53.89 5.85 -11.59
N LEU A 74 53.94 7.02 -12.23
CA LEU A 74 52.73 7.78 -12.57
C LEU A 74 51.87 7.01 -13.60
N PRO A 75 50.53 7.04 -13.45
CA PRO A 75 49.64 6.45 -14.45
C PRO A 75 49.79 7.11 -15.82
N THR A 76 49.62 6.32 -16.88
CA THR A 76 49.71 6.78 -18.28
C THR A 76 48.79 7.97 -18.56
N ALA A 77 47.58 8.00 -17.96
CA ALA A 77 46.65 9.12 -18.10
C ALA A 77 47.23 10.45 -17.58
N VAL A 78 47.97 10.41 -16.46
CA VAL A 78 48.62 11.58 -15.87
C VAL A 78 49.80 12.05 -16.73
N LEU A 79 50.63 11.11 -17.20
CA LEU A 79 51.76 11.41 -18.11
C LEU A 79 51.28 11.99 -19.45
N HIS A 80 50.18 11.47 -19.98
CA HIS A 80 49.56 11.98 -21.19
C HIS A 80 49.00 13.39 -20.98
N ALA A 81 48.31 13.63 -19.85
CA ALA A 81 47.82 14.97 -19.52
C ALA A 81 48.97 15.98 -19.32
N LEU A 82 50.08 15.54 -18.72
CA LEU A 82 51.29 16.36 -18.63
C LEU A 82 51.93 16.57 -20.01
N GLN A 83 51.72 15.67 -20.99
CA GLN A 83 52.45 15.61 -22.27
C GLN A 83 53.95 15.38 -22.07
N GLY A 84 54.32 14.39 -21.26
CA GLY A 84 55.71 14.00 -21.02
C GLY A 84 55.93 13.42 -19.62
N ALA A 85 57.16 12.96 -19.36
CA ALA A 85 57.56 12.55 -18.02
C ALA A 85 57.97 13.78 -17.20
N PRO A 86 57.48 13.93 -15.95
CA PRO A 86 57.97 14.98 -15.07
C PRO A 86 59.39 14.66 -14.59
N THR A 87 60.18 15.69 -14.32
CA THR A 87 61.43 15.58 -13.56
C THR A 87 61.17 15.68 -12.06
N HIS A 88 60.17 16.46 -11.65
CA HIS A 88 59.83 16.65 -10.25
C HIS A 88 58.31 16.56 -10.04
N LEU A 89 57.91 16.15 -8.84
CA LEU A 89 56.51 16.18 -8.41
C LEU A 89 56.35 16.52 -6.93
N LEU A 90 55.19 17.05 -6.60
CA LEU A 90 54.76 17.33 -5.23
C LEU A 90 53.31 16.93 -5.07
N TYR A 91 53.03 16.08 -4.10
CA TYR A 91 51.68 15.79 -3.68
C TYR A 91 51.37 16.52 -2.39
N VAL A 92 50.22 17.20 -2.36
CA VAL A 92 49.68 17.89 -1.19
C VAL A 92 48.49 17.07 -0.70
N PRO A 93 48.66 16.21 0.32
CA PRO A 93 47.57 15.41 0.85
C PRO A 93 46.46 16.32 1.41
N ALA A 94 45.22 16.03 1.04
CA ALA A 94 44.01 16.68 1.54
C ALA A 94 42.97 15.60 1.88
N PRO A 95 43.26 14.73 2.87
CA PRO A 95 42.40 13.62 3.22
C PRO A 95 41.02 14.11 3.66
N SER A 96 39.98 13.40 3.25
CA SER A 96 38.59 13.67 3.64
C SER A 96 37.85 12.36 3.93
N VAL A 97 36.77 12.44 4.71
CA VAL A 97 35.97 11.28 5.10
C VAL A 97 35.44 10.53 3.87
N GLY A 98 35.84 9.26 3.71
CA GLY A 98 35.48 8.39 2.58
C GLY A 98 36.42 8.47 1.37
N SER A 99 37.39 9.39 1.36
CA SER A 99 38.42 9.49 0.31
C SER A 99 39.76 9.91 0.95
N PRO A 100 40.38 9.01 1.73
CA PRO A 100 41.52 9.32 2.60
C PRO A 100 42.79 9.69 1.82
N HIS A 101 42.84 9.35 0.54
CA HIS A 101 43.98 9.62 -0.32
C HIS A 101 43.75 10.80 -1.26
N SER A 102 42.75 11.64 -1.03
CA SER A 102 42.50 12.84 -1.86
C SER A 102 43.58 13.91 -1.66
N GLY A 103 43.76 14.78 -2.65
CA GLY A 103 44.82 15.79 -2.60
C GLY A 103 45.03 16.54 -3.92
N LEU A 104 46.11 17.32 -3.95
CA LEU A 104 46.55 18.08 -5.11
C LEU A 104 47.93 17.58 -5.54
N LEU A 105 48.05 17.18 -6.81
CA LEU A 105 49.30 16.75 -7.44
C LEU A 105 49.84 17.86 -8.34
N LEU A 106 51.07 18.27 -8.12
CA LEU A 106 51.82 19.24 -8.92
C LEU A 106 52.97 18.52 -9.62
N LEU A 107 53.15 18.76 -10.92
CA LEU A 107 54.18 18.12 -11.75
C LEU A 107 54.97 19.17 -12.55
N TRP A 108 56.29 18.96 -12.65
CA TRP A 108 57.21 19.79 -13.44
C TRP A 108 58.00 18.93 -14.43
N LYS A 109 58.14 19.38 -15.68
CA LYS A 109 58.92 18.72 -16.75
C LYS A 109 60.40 19.05 -16.73
N HIS A 110 60.78 20.19 -16.15
CA HIS A 110 62.15 20.70 -16.24
C HIS A 110 62.76 20.90 -14.86
N HIS A 111 62.34 21.94 -14.13
CA HIS A 111 62.86 22.24 -12.80
C HIS A 111 61.72 22.65 -11.86
N ALA A 112 61.81 22.22 -10.61
CA ALA A 112 60.95 22.67 -9.52
C ALA A 112 61.43 24.06 -9.02
N PRO A 113 60.58 24.86 -8.34
CA PRO A 113 61.03 26.12 -7.75
C PRO A 113 62.20 25.92 -6.77
N ALA A 114 63.13 26.89 -6.73
CA ALA A 114 64.33 26.85 -5.89
C ALA A 114 64.02 26.98 -4.38
N GLU A 115 62.85 27.54 -4.02
CA GLU A 115 62.34 27.62 -2.65
C GLU A 115 61.08 26.75 -2.52
N GLY A 116 61.01 25.92 -1.47
CA GLY A 116 59.87 25.03 -1.21
C GLY A 116 58.60 25.80 -0.82
N ILE A 117 57.42 25.22 -1.09
CA ILE A 117 56.12 25.84 -0.75
C ILE A 117 55.64 25.51 0.68
N THR A 118 56.56 25.05 1.54
CA THR A 118 56.27 24.49 2.87
C THR A 118 55.41 25.41 3.75
N ALA A 119 55.66 26.72 3.71
CA ALA A 119 54.89 27.71 4.49
C ALA A 119 53.42 27.85 4.04
N GLN A 120 53.10 27.46 2.79
CA GLN A 120 51.78 27.63 2.18
C GLN A 120 50.99 26.33 2.12
N LEU A 121 51.63 25.17 2.37
CA LEU A 121 50.99 23.86 2.29
C LEU A 121 49.82 23.65 3.23
N PRO A 122 49.85 24.10 4.50
CA PRO A 122 48.68 23.94 5.36
C PRO A 122 47.46 24.66 4.78
N LEU A 123 47.66 25.85 4.20
CA LEU A 123 46.60 26.64 3.58
C LEU A 123 46.10 25.98 2.27
N LEU A 124 47.01 25.50 1.42
CA LEU A 124 46.66 24.78 0.21
C LEU A 124 45.92 23.47 0.51
N SER A 125 46.44 22.66 1.43
CA SER A 125 45.84 21.39 1.86
C SER A 125 44.43 21.60 2.40
N SER A 126 44.24 22.57 3.32
CA SER A 126 42.92 22.90 3.88
C SER A 126 41.94 23.47 2.84
N SER A 127 42.40 24.31 1.92
CA SER A 127 41.57 24.85 0.84
C SER A 127 41.10 23.75 -0.13
N VAL A 128 42.01 22.86 -0.54
CA VAL A 128 41.69 21.70 -1.38
C VAL A 128 40.72 20.78 -0.64
N ALA A 129 40.99 20.46 0.64
CA ALA A 129 40.13 19.60 1.45
C ALA A 129 38.70 20.15 1.57
N GLY A 130 38.56 21.46 1.85
CA GLY A 130 37.26 22.12 1.97
C GLY A 130 36.45 22.09 0.68
N LEU A 131 37.09 22.39 -0.46
CA LEU A 131 36.41 22.40 -1.75
C LEU A 131 36.05 20.98 -2.25
N LEU A 132 36.92 19.99 -2.04
CA LEU A 132 36.61 18.58 -2.35
C LEU A 132 35.44 18.08 -1.49
N SER A 133 35.44 18.40 -0.19
CA SER A 133 34.34 18.07 0.71
C SER A 133 33.01 18.71 0.28
N ALA A 134 33.01 20.01 -0.02
CA ALA A 134 31.82 20.74 -0.48
C ALA A 134 31.27 20.19 -1.80
N ARG A 135 32.14 19.81 -2.75
CA ARG A 135 31.74 19.16 -3.99
C ARG A 135 31.07 17.81 -3.73
N ARG A 136 31.65 16.99 -2.86
CA ARG A 136 31.13 15.66 -2.54
C ARG A 136 29.75 15.74 -1.90
N GLU A 137 29.59 16.66 -0.96
CA GLU A 137 28.31 16.89 -0.30
C GLU A 137 27.23 17.34 -1.30
N ALA A 138 27.53 18.31 -2.16
CA ALA A 138 26.62 18.72 -3.23
C ALA A 138 26.24 17.57 -4.18
N THR A 139 27.20 16.70 -4.52
CA THR A 139 26.96 15.54 -5.38
C THR A 139 26.06 14.51 -4.69
N ARG A 140 26.29 14.23 -3.40
CA ARG A 140 25.45 13.32 -2.61
C ARG A 140 24.03 13.86 -2.47
N GLN A 141 23.88 15.15 -2.19
CA GLN A 141 22.56 15.79 -2.09
C GLN A 141 21.80 15.69 -3.40
N LEU A 142 22.47 15.90 -4.55
CA LEU A 142 21.85 15.74 -5.85
C LEU A 142 21.44 14.27 -6.12
N ILE A 143 22.30 13.30 -5.81
CA ILE A 143 21.97 11.88 -5.97
C ILE A 143 20.80 11.50 -5.08
N ALA A 144 20.81 11.91 -3.81
CA ALA A 144 19.72 11.64 -2.87
C ALA A 144 18.41 12.29 -3.33
N HIS A 145 18.46 13.52 -3.84
CA HIS A 145 17.31 14.22 -4.40
C HIS A 145 16.74 13.48 -5.62
N ASN A 146 17.59 13.08 -6.57
CA ASN A 146 17.14 12.32 -7.74
C ASN A 146 16.56 10.96 -7.35
N GLN A 147 17.21 10.22 -6.44
CA GLN A 147 16.69 8.96 -5.92
C GLN A 147 15.34 9.14 -5.24
N PHE A 148 15.14 10.24 -4.51
CA PHE A 148 13.86 10.55 -3.90
C PHE A 148 12.76 10.78 -4.95
N ILE A 149 13.04 11.57 -6.00
CA ILE A 149 12.10 11.78 -7.10
C ILE A 149 11.76 10.45 -7.79
N ASP A 150 12.78 9.65 -8.12
CA ASP A 150 12.58 8.33 -8.75
C ASP A 150 11.72 7.40 -7.87
N LEU A 151 11.95 7.41 -6.56
CA LEU A 151 11.14 6.64 -5.60
C LEU A 151 9.68 7.09 -5.64
N VAL A 152 9.41 8.39 -5.55
CA VAL A 152 8.06 8.96 -5.55
C VAL A 152 7.32 8.68 -6.86
N GLU A 153 8.00 8.71 -8.00
CA GLU A 153 7.41 8.37 -9.30
C GLU A 153 7.17 6.86 -9.47
N SER A 154 8.01 6.01 -8.88
CA SER A 154 7.87 4.55 -8.99
C SER A 154 6.67 3.96 -8.25
N VAL A 155 6.08 4.70 -7.30
CA VAL A 155 4.92 4.23 -6.53
C VAL A 155 3.67 4.30 -7.40
N PRO A 156 2.91 3.19 -7.56
CA PRO A 156 1.67 3.15 -8.34
C PRO A 156 0.48 3.74 -7.54
N ALA A 157 0.69 4.89 -6.91
CA ALA A 157 -0.30 5.65 -6.17
C ALA A 157 -0.13 7.14 -6.48
N SER A 158 -1.20 7.91 -6.40
CA SER A 158 -1.10 9.37 -6.53
C SER A 158 -0.52 9.94 -5.24
N ILE A 159 0.65 10.58 -5.30
CA ILE A 159 1.32 11.17 -4.14
C ILE A 159 1.29 12.68 -4.24
N VAL A 160 0.84 13.34 -3.18
CA VAL A 160 0.99 14.79 -2.97
C VAL A 160 1.70 15.01 -1.65
N LEU A 161 2.92 15.53 -1.71
CA LEU A 161 3.70 15.91 -0.55
C LEU A 161 3.71 17.43 -0.42
N ILE A 162 3.40 17.94 0.77
CA ILE A 162 3.52 19.35 1.14
C ILE A 162 4.66 19.45 2.15
N ASP A 163 5.56 20.40 1.90
CA ASP A 163 6.72 20.64 2.75
C ASP A 163 6.32 21.17 4.13
N GLY A 164 7.21 21.02 5.12
CA GLY A 164 6.97 21.43 6.50
C GLY A 164 6.81 22.93 6.72
N ASP A 165 7.38 23.74 5.81
CA ASP A 165 7.20 25.19 5.78
C ASP A 165 5.83 25.60 5.20
N GLY A 166 5.07 24.65 4.63
CA GLY A 166 3.80 24.88 3.98
C GLY A 166 3.89 25.73 2.70
N VAL A 167 5.08 25.94 2.16
CA VAL A 167 5.32 26.76 0.97
C VAL A 167 5.47 25.87 -0.26
N GLY A 168 6.29 24.84 -0.16
CA GLY A 168 6.58 23.92 -1.26
C GLY A 168 5.68 22.69 -1.25
N ALA A 169 5.53 22.08 -2.42
CA ALA A 169 4.88 20.80 -2.59
C ALA A 169 5.47 20.03 -3.78
N VAL A 170 5.40 18.71 -3.72
CA VAL A 170 5.83 17.80 -4.77
C VAL A 170 4.69 16.83 -5.08
N ILE A 171 4.39 16.63 -6.36
CA ILE A 171 3.42 15.63 -6.81
C ILE A 171 4.02 14.75 -7.89
N ASN A 172 3.65 13.47 -7.89
CA ASN A 172 4.07 12.52 -8.93
C ASN A 172 3.16 12.55 -10.16
N GLU A 173 3.51 11.83 -11.23
CA GLU A 173 2.72 11.76 -12.47
C GLU A 173 1.28 11.29 -12.24
N HIS A 174 1.09 10.31 -11.35
CA HIS A 174 -0.23 9.79 -11.00
C HIS A 174 -1.11 10.87 -10.36
N ALA A 175 -0.58 11.62 -9.38
CA ALA A 175 -1.29 12.72 -8.74
C ALA A 175 -1.54 13.88 -9.70
N ALA A 176 -0.58 14.21 -10.56
CA ALA A 176 -0.74 15.23 -11.59
C ALA A 176 -1.92 14.91 -12.53
N ALA A 177 -2.04 13.66 -12.97
CA ALA A 177 -3.18 13.20 -13.76
C ALA A 177 -4.51 13.27 -13.01
N LEU A 178 -4.53 12.90 -11.72
CA LEU A 178 -5.72 12.95 -10.87
C LEU A 178 -6.20 14.39 -10.60
N LEU A 179 -5.25 15.30 -10.35
CA LEU A 179 -5.51 16.71 -10.04
C LEU A 179 -5.69 17.59 -11.28
N GLY A 180 -5.24 17.12 -12.45
CA GLY A 180 -5.29 17.87 -13.71
C GLY A 180 -4.25 18.99 -13.79
N CYS A 181 -3.06 18.79 -13.23
CA CYS A 181 -1.93 19.74 -13.30
C CYS A 181 -0.64 19.06 -13.80
N ALA A 182 0.44 19.83 -13.97
CA ALA A 182 1.75 19.27 -14.34
C ALA A 182 2.37 18.50 -13.17
N PRO A 183 3.22 17.47 -13.39
CA PRO A 183 3.94 16.79 -12.32
C PRO A 183 5.16 17.59 -11.82
N GLY A 184 5.68 17.21 -10.66
CA GLY A 184 6.90 17.77 -10.07
C GLY A 184 6.64 18.78 -8.95
N ASN A 185 7.45 19.84 -8.90
CA ASN A 185 7.44 20.82 -7.81
C ASN A 185 6.40 21.93 -8.05
N HIS A 186 5.62 22.25 -7.02
CA HIS A 186 4.61 23.30 -7.00
C HIS A 186 4.72 24.15 -5.73
N ARG A 187 4.05 25.30 -5.71
CA ARG A 187 3.72 25.95 -4.45
C ARG A 187 2.53 25.23 -3.83
N ALA A 188 2.55 25.00 -2.52
CA ALA A 188 1.45 24.35 -1.81
C ALA A 188 0.11 25.08 -2.01
N ALA A 189 0.14 26.41 -2.08
CA ALA A 189 -1.03 27.24 -2.35
C ALA A 189 -1.69 26.95 -3.71
N ASP A 190 -0.90 26.56 -4.72
CA ASP A 190 -1.40 26.29 -6.06
C ASP A 190 -2.13 24.94 -6.13
N LEU A 191 -1.80 24.00 -5.24
CA LEU A 191 -2.45 22.68 -5.16
C LEU A 191 -3.73 22.69 -4.32
N ALA A 192 -3.95 23.72 -3.49
CA ALA A 192 -5.14 23.79 -2.63
C ALA A 192 -6.45 23.82 -3.44
N GLY A 193 -6.47 24.54 -4.57
CA GLY A 193 -7.60 24.59 -5.49
C GLY A 193 -7.93 23.24 -6.12
N PRO A 194 -6.98 22.60 -6.84
CA PRO A 194 -7.15 21.27 -7.40
C PRO A 194 -7.58 20.20 -6.39
N MET A 195 -6.95 20.16 -5.20
CA MET A 195 -7.30 19.23 -4.13
C MET A 195 -8.74 19.41 -3.65
N ARG A 196 -9.17 20.66 -3.44
CA ARG A 196 -10.55 20.97 -3.05
C ARG A 196 -11.54 20.61 -4.15
N ALA A 197 -11.21 20.93 -5.40
CA ALA A 197 -12.05 20.61 -6.55
C ALA A 197 -12.22 19.09 -6.73
N LEU A 198 -11.14 18.32 -6.53
CA LEU A 198 -11.20 16.86 -6.55
C LEU A 198 -12.15 16.33 -5.46
N ARG A 199 -12.05 16.86 -4.24
CA ARG A 199 -12.95 16.45 -3.13
C ARG A 199 -14.41 16.77 -3.41
N LEU A 200 -14.69 17.97 -3.92
CA LEU A 200 -16.06 18.40 -4.22
C LEU A 200 -16.70 17.62 -5.37
N ARG A 201 -15.89 16.98 -6.21
CA ARG A 201 -16.34 16.13 -7.32
C ARG A 201 -16.62 14.68 -6.89
N SER A 202 -16.29 14.28 -5.66
CA SER A 202 -16.60 12.92 -5.21
C SER A 202 -18.09 12.79 -4.89
N ASP A 203 -18.64 11.61 -5.15
CA ASP A 203 -20.07 11.36 -4.93
C ASP A 203 -20.43 11.43 -3.44
N ASN A 204 -19.47 11.08 -2.57
CA ASN A 204 -19.61 11.12 -1.12
C ASN A 204 -19.02 12.38 -0.47
N HIS A 205 -18.90 13.49 -1.21
CA HIS A 205 -18.24 14.70 -0.70
C HIS A 205 -18.81 15.21 0.64
N ALA A 206 -20.11 15.04 0.90
CA ALA A 206 -20.76 15.55 2.10
C ALA A 206 -20.23 14.86 3.37
N GLU A 207 -20.03 13.55 3.30
CA GLU A 207 -19.43 12.75 4.38
C GLU A 207 -17.97 13.13 4.58
N LEU A 208 -17.22 13.29 3.47
CA LEU A 208 -15.82 13.71 3.52
C LEU A 208 -15.64 15.08 4.16
N GLU A 209 -16.50 16.07 3.82
CA GLU A 209 -16.44 17.39 4.44
C GLU A 209 -16.68 17.33 5.95
N GLN A 210 -17.62 16.51 6.42
CA GLN A 210 -17.84 16.30 7.86
C GLN A 210 -16.61 15.67 8.53
N ALA A 211 -16.02 14.64 7.92
CA ALA A 211 -14.83 13.99 8.43
C ALA A 211 -13.62 14.95 8.50
N TYR A 212 -13.40 15.77 7.47
CA TYR A 212 -12.32 16.75 7.48
C TYR A 212 -12.58 17.93 8.42
N ALA A 213 -13.83 18.39 8.55
CA ALA A 213 -14.20 19.46 9.48
C ALA A 213 -13.88 19.06 10.93
N ALA A 214 -14.10 17.79 11.30
CA ALA A 214 -13.75 17.26 12.62
C ALA A 214 -12.23 17.26 12.91
N GLN A 215 -11.39 17.36 11.88
CA GLN A 215 -9.93 17.38 11.98
C GLN A 215 -9.32 18.77 11.75
N MET A 216 -10.14 19.77 11.42
CA MET A 216 -9.65 21.15 11.19
C MET A 216 -8.96 21.70 12.44
N GLY A 217 -7.73 22.17 12.26
CA GLY A 217 -6.89 22.72 13.35
C GLY A 217 -5.92 21.71 13.97
N ASN A 218 -6.01 20.42 13.66
CA ASN A 218 -5.04 19.42 14.10
C ASN A 218 -3.95 19.20 13.04
N VAL A 219 -2.78 19.80 13.26
CA VAL A 219 -1.62 19.71 12.34
C VAL A 219 -1.02 18.29 12.29
N ASN A 220 -1.34 17.43 13.27
CA ASN A 220 -0.85 16.06 13.39
C ASN A 220 -1.91 15.00 13.03
N PHE A 221 -3.03 15.38 12.43
CA PHE A 221 -4.07 14.40 12.15
C PHE A 221 -3.63 13.40 11.08
N ALA A 222 -4.06 12.16 11.28
CA ALA A 222 -3.97 11.06 10.34
C ALA A 222 -5.40 10.65 9.98
N ALA A 223 -5.67 10.42 8.70
CA ALA A 223 -6.94 9.80 8.30
C ALA A 223 -6.81 9.03 7.00
N THR A 224 -7.59 7.94 6.96
CA THR A 224 -7.81 7.13 5.78
C THR A 224 -9.30 7.17 5.46
N LEU A 225 -9.66 7.64 4.26
CA LEU A 225 -11.05 7.86 3.85
C LEU A 225 -11.24 7.36 2.42
N ASN A 226 -12.39 6.74 2.14
CA ASN A 226 -12.72 6.32 0.78
C ASN A 226 -13.40 7.45 0.02
N TRP A 227 -12.88 7.82 -1.14
CA TRP A 227 -13.43 8.83 -2.04
C TRP A 227 -14.00 8.11 -3.26
N THR A 228 -15.29 8.29 -3.52
CA THR A 228 -16.00 7.60 -4.61
C THR A 228 -16.23 8.52 -5.80
N PHE A 229 -15.95 8.03 -7.01
CA PHE A 229 -16.12 8.73 -8.27
C PHE A 229 -16.74 7.79 -9.31
N GLY A 230 -18.07 7.80 -9.41
CA GLY A 230 -18.81 6.83 -10.20
C GLY A 230 -18.52 5.41 -9.74
N GLU A 231 -17.95 4.60 -10.64
CA GLU A 231 -17.58 3.21 -10.34
C GLU A 231 -16.22 3.07 -9.64
N ARG A 232 -15.42 4.14 -9.55
CA ARG A 232 -14.09 4.08 -8.96
C ARG A 232 -14.11 4.51 -7.50
N THR A 233 -13.40 3.77 -6.66
CA THR A 233 -13.17 4.12 -5.26
C THR A 233 -11.67 4.28 -5.02
N PHE A 234 -11.27 5.44 -4.51
CA PHE A 234 -9.91 5.68 -4.05
C PHE A 234 -9.86 5.66 -2.53
N GLU A 235 -8.94 4.91 -1.96
CA GLU A 235 -8.54 5.09 -0.57
C GLU A 235 -7.58 6.27 -0.51
N VAL A 236 -7.96 7.29 0.25
CA VAL A 236 -7.19 8.53 0.41
C VAL A 236 -6.65 8.56 1.82
N ASP A 237 -5.33 8.44 1.90
CA ASP A 237 -4.58 8.40 3.14
C ASP A 237 -3.76 9.66 3.33
N THR A 238 -3.86 10.29 4.50
CA THR A 238 -3.10 11.51 4.82
C THR A 238 -2.47 11.43 6.19
N HIS A 239 -1.18 11.77 6.24
CA HIS A 239 -0.37 11.71 7.45
C HIS A 239 0.66 12.85 7.53
N PRO A 240 1.04 13.31 8.74
CA PRO A 240 2.10 14.29 8.89
C PRO A 240 3.46 13.65 8.60
N VAL A 241 4.28 14.33 7.80
CA VAL A 241 5.67 13.97 7.54
C VAL A 241 6.56 14.80 8.45
N ARG A 242 7.35 14.15 9.30
CA ARG A 242 8.26 14.84 10.21
C ARG A 242 9.62 15.00 9.53
N GLY A 243 9.92 16.20 9.05
CA GLY A 243 11.23 16.55 8.49
C GLY A 243 11.85 17.71 9.26
N ASN A 244 13.11 17.60 9.70
CA ASN A 244 13.90 18.67 10.36
C ASN A 244 13.26 19.41 11.56
N GLY A 245 12.13 18.94 12.10
CA GLY A 245 11.38 19.61 13.17
C GLY A 245 10.14 20.38 12.71
N GLU A 246 9.89 20.43 11.40
CA GLU A 246 8.69 21.00 10.79
C GLU A 246 7.75 19.88 10.30
N HIS A 247 6.44 20.12 10.40
CA HIS A 247 5.40 19.13 10.08
C HIS A 247 4.92 19.33 8.65
N GLY A 248 5.51 18.59 7.71
CA GLY A 248 4.98 18.45 6.35
C GLY A 248 3.77 17.53 6.33
N ARG A 249 3.18 17.30 5.16
CA ARG A 249 2.03 16.41 5.01
C ARG A 249 2.05 15.68 3.69
N ILE A 250 1.76 14.39 3.73
CA ILE A 250 1.59 13.56 2.55
C ILE A 250 0.12 13.17 2.37
N TRP A 251 -0.31 13.10 1.12
CA TRP A 251 -1.56 12.50 0.69
C TRP A 251 -1.25 11.40 -0.31
N LEU A 252 -1.83 10.24 -0.10
CA LEU A 252 -1.76 9.10 -1.00
C LEU A 252 -3.19 8.80 -1.48
N PHE A 253 -3.37 8.69 -2.79
CA PHE A 253 -4.63 8.21 -3.37
C PHE A 253 -4.34 6.89 -4.08
N THR A 254 -4.91 5.81 -3.54
CA THR A 254 -4.77 4.45 -4.06
C THR A 254 -6.11 4.01 -4.62
N ASP A 255 -6.14 3.58 -5.88
CA ASP A 255 -7.36 3.01 -6.45
C ASP A 255 -7.59 1.61 -5.88
N VAL A 256 -8.64 1.46 -5.07
CA VAL A 256 -9.01 0.20 -4.40
C VAL A 256 -10.24 -0.44 -5.02
N THR A 257 -10.65 0.02 -6.21
CA THR A 257 -11.87 -0.45 -6.89
C THR A 257 -11.83 -1.95 -7.14
N ALA A 258 -10.72 -2.44 -7.71
CA ALA A 258 -10.56 -3.87 -8.01
C ALA A 258 -10.59 -4.74 -6.75
N ASP A 259 -9.95 -4.28 -5.67
CA ASP A 259 -9.90 -5.00 -4.39
C ASP A 259 -11.28 -5.05 -3.74
N LEU A 260 -12.03 -3.95 -3.75
CA LEU A 260 -13.41 -3.91 -3.24
C LEU A 260 -14.35 -4.81 -4.06
N LEU A 261 -14.25 -4.79 -5.39
CA LEU A 261 -15.03 -5.66 -6.26
C LEU A 261 -14.68 -7.14 -6.06
N MET A 262 -13.40 -7.47 -5.97
CA MET A 262 -12.94 -8.83 -5.70
C MET A 262 -13.41 -9.30 -4.31
N ALA A 263 -13.30 -8.46 -3.29
CA ALA A 263 -13.79 -8.79 -1.95
C ALA A 263 -15.31 -8.99 -1.94
N ALA A 264 -16.07 -8.19 -2.69
CA ALA A 264 -17.51 -8.38 -2.85
C ALA A 264 -17.84 -9.69 -3.57
N GLU A 265 -17.11 -10.03 -4.63
CA GLU A 265 -17.31 -11.27 -5.38
C GLU A 265 -16.92 -12.50 -4.54
N LEU A 266 -15.83 -12.45 -3.78
CA LEU A 266 -15.46 -13.51 -2.85
C LEU A 266 -16.51 -13.70 -1.75
N ARG A 267 -17.05 -12.60 -1.21
CA ARG A 267 -18.19 -12.66 -0.27
C ARG A 267 -19.41 -13.30 -0.92
N ARG A 268 -19.70 -12.95 -2.18
CA ARG A 268 -20.79 -13.55 -2.96
C ARG A 268 -20.56 -15.03 -3.22
N LEU A 269 -19.35 -15.46 -3.54
CA LEU A 269 -19.00 -16.88 -3.73
C LEU A 269 -19.08 -17.67 -2.42
N ALA A 270 -18.86 -17.00 -1.28
CA ALA A 270 -19.05 -17.57 0.05
C ALA A 270 -20.53 -17.54 0.52
N SER A 271 -21.51 -17.41 -0.37
CA SER A 271 -22.94 -17.32 -0.03
C SER A 271 -23.62 -18.64 0.34
N SER A 272 -22.94 -19.77 0.16
CA SER A 272 -23.51 -21.10 0.39
C SER A 272 -22.95 -21.75 1.66
N ASP A 273 -23.76 -22.59 2.29
CA ASP A 273 -23.31 -23.49 3.34
C ASP A 273 -22.47 -24.62 2.73
N PRO A 274 -21.21 -24.81 3.15
CA PRO A 274 -20.29 -25.76 2.52
C PRO A 274 -20.72 -27.22 2.71
N LEU A 275 -21.54 -27.53 3.72
CA LEU A 275 -22.01 -28.90 3.96
C LEU A 275 -23.19 -29.25 3.05
N THR A 276 -24.22 -28.41 3.03
CA THR A 276 -25.52 -28.71 2.42
C THR A 276 -25.67 -28.13 1.02
N GLY A 277 -24.85 -27.15 0.65
CA GLY A 277 -24.86 -26.48 -0.65
C GLY A 277 -26.02 -25.48 -0.85
N VAL A 278 -26.96 -25.40 0.08
CA VAL A 278 -27.97 -24.33 0.09
C VAL A 278 -27.35 -23.02 0.58
N PRO A 279 -27.98 -21.86 0.34
CA PRO A 279 -27.54 -20.60 0.93
C PRO A 279 -27.26 -20.67 2.43
N ASN A 280 -26.29 -19.90 2.89
CA ASN A 280 -26.03 -19.72 4.33
C ASN A 280 -26.87 -18.59 4.92
N ARG A 281 -26.85 -18.47 6.25
CA ARG A 281 -27.55 -17.42 7.00
C ARG A 281 -27.31 -16.02 6.45
N ARG A 282 -26.06 -15.67 6.12
CA ARG A 282 -25.72 -14.34 5.61
C ARG A 282 -26.41 -14.06 4.28
N HIS A 283 -26.34 -14.99 3.33
CA HIS A 283 -27.02 -14.84 2.05
C HIS A 283 -28.54 -14.76 2.22
N PHE A 284 -29.09 -15.52 3.18
CA PHE A 284 -30.50 -15.45 3.52
C PHE A 284 -30.91 -14.04 3.97
N GLU A 285 -30.17 -13.45 4.91
CA GLU A 285 -30.44 -12.11 5.44
C GLU A 285 -30.34 -11.04 4.33
N GLU A 286 -29.26 -11.07 3.54
CA GLU A 286 -29.03 -10.12 2.44
C GLU A 286 -30.12 -10.21 1.35
N ARG A 287 -30.51 -11.42 0.93
CA ARG A 287 -31.54 -11.61 -0.09
C ARG A 287 -32.95 -11.38 0.43
N SER A 288 -33.21 -11.70 1.70
CA SER A 288 -34.49 -11.42 2.33
C SER A 288 -34.78 -9.93 2.37
N ALA A 289 -33.79 -9.11 2.74
CA ALA A 289 -33.92 -7.65 2.72
C ALA A 289 -34.31 -7.13 1.33
N GLN A 290 -33.65 -7.63 0.27
CA GLN A 290 -33.98 -7.26 -1.12
C GLN A 290 -35.39 -7.70 -1.53
N ILE A 291 -35.83 -8.88 -1.11
CA ILE A 291 -37.17 -9.41 -1.41
C ILE A 291 -38.24 -8.59 -0.68
N ILE A 292 -38.04 -8.26 0.58
CA ILE A 292 -38.98 -7.47 1.38
C ILE A 292 -39.09 -6.05 0.80
N ALA A 293 -37.96 -5.39 0.51
CA ALA A 293 -37.92 -4.06 -0.10
C ALA A 293 -38.68 -4.02 -1.44
N ALA A 294 -38.50 -5.03 -2.29
CA ALA A 294 -39.21 -5.13 -3.57
C ALA A 294 -40.74 -5.32 -3.40
N ARG A 295 -41.20 -5.75 -2.22
CA ARG A 295 -42.60 -6.02 -1.91
C ARG A 295 -43.30 -4.87 -1.21
N GLU A 296 -42.56 -3.95 -0.59
CA GLU A 296 -43.11 -2.72 0.02
C GLU A 296 -44.02 -1.97 -0.97
N ALA A 297 -43.59 -1.81 -2.22
CA ALA A 297 -44.34 -1.11 -3.26
C ALA A 297 -45.68 -1.78 -3.65
N SER A 298 -45.86 -3.04 -3.27
CA SER A 298 -46.99 -3.87 -3.67
C SER A 298 -47.87 -4.32 -2.50
N GLY A 299 -47.50 -4.00 -1.25
CA GLY A 299 -48.26 -4.34 -0.04
C GLY A 299 -48.48 -5.84 0.20
N HIS A 300 -47.62 -6.70 -0.34
CA HIS A 300 -47.78 -8.15 -0.20
C HIS A 300 -47.18 -8.64 1.13
N SER A 301 -47.84 -9.63 1.73
CA SER A 301 -47.32 -10.32 2.91
C SER A 301 -46.02 -11.09 2.58
N VAL A 302 -45.23 -11.33 3.61
CA VAL A 302 -44.07 -12.22 3.61
C VAL A 302 -44.19 -13.16 4.81
N ALA A 303 -43.63 -14.36 4.70
CA ALA A 303 -43.60 -15.30 5.82
C ALA A 303 -42.23 -15.93 5.99
N VAL A 304 -41.81 -16.09 7.25
CA VAL A 304 -40.60 -16.80 7.63
C VAL A 304 -41.00 -18.16 8.22
N LEU A 305 -40.33 -19.22 7.79
CA LEU A 305 -40.43 -20.55 8.38
C LEU A 305 -39.07 -20.96 8.94
N MET A 306 -39.00 -21.19 10.25
CA MET A 306 -37.88 -21.81 10.93
C MET A 306 -38.09 -23.33 11.00
N VAL A 307 -37.08 -24.09 10.62
CA VAL A 307 -37.11 -25.56 10.55
C VAL A 307 -35.94 -26.13 11.32
N ASP A 308 -36.19 -27.08 12.22
CA ASP A 308 -35.14 -27.74 13.01
C ASP A 308 -35.30 -29.26 12.96
N VAL A 309 -34.18 -29.96 12.79
CA VAL A 309 -34.13 -31.43 12.74
C VAL A 309 -34.28 -32.00 14.14
N ASP A 310 -35.40 -32.68 14.37
CA ASP A 310 -35.73 -33.24 15.67
C ASP A 310 -34.69 -34.29 16.08
N HIS A 311 -34.21 -34.19 17.31
CA HIS A 311 -33.28 -35.15 17.90
C HIS A 311 -31.98 -35.33 17.10
N PHE A 312 -31.53 -34.33 16.35
CA PHE A 312 -30.31 -34.42 15.52
C PHE A 312 -29.07 -34.84 16.31
N LYS A 313 -28.93 -34.36 17.55
CA LYS A 313 -27.86 -34.82 18.46
C LYS A 313 -27.88 -36.33 18.69
N ALA A 314 -29.05 -36.94 18.87
CA ALA A 314 -29.16 -38.39 19.06
C ALA A 314 -28.77 -39.16 17.79
N ILE A 315 -29.05 -38.61 16.60
CA ILE A 315 -28.59 -39.17 15.32
C ILE A 315 -27.06 -39.16 15.27
N ASN A 316 -26.43 -38.04 15.62
CA ASN A 316 -24.97 -37.94 15.70
C ASN A 316 -24.36 -38.88 16.74
N ASP A 317 -24.94 -38.95 17.93
CA ASP A 317 -24.43 -39.80 19.02
C ASP A 317 -24.55 -41.30 18.67
N THR A 318 -25.58 -41.69 17.90
CA THR A 318 -25.83 -43.09 17.52
C THR A 318 -25.04 -43.51 16.27
N HIS A 319 -24.91 -42.64 15.28
CA HIS A 319 -24.39 -42.99 13.95
C HIS A 319 -23.09 -42.27 13.57
N GLY A 320 -22.64 -41.32 14.40
CA GLY A 320 -21.47 -40.48 14.14
C GLY A 320 -21.77 -39.26 13.27
N HIS A 321 -20.95 -38.22 13.44
CA HIS A 321 -21.06 -36.96 12.69
C HIS A 321 -21.12 -37.12 11.16
N PRO A 322 -20.33 -38.01 10.51
CA PRO A 322 -20.43 -38.18 9.05
C PRO A 322 -21.82 -38.60 8.56
N VAL A 323 -22.56 -39.38 9.36
CA VAL A 323 -23.93 -39.77 9.02
C VAL A 323 -24.90 -38.61 9.25
N GLY A 324 -24.72 -37.85 10.34
CA GLY A 324 -25.49 -36.62 10.56
C GLY A 324 -25.31 -35.59 9.45
N ASP A 325 -24.09 -35.44 8.93
CA ASP A 325 -23.77 -34.58 7.80
C ASP A 325 -24.54 -34.97 6.54
N GLU A 326 -24.61 -36.27 6.22
CA GLU A 326 -25.42 -36.78 5.11
C GLU A 326 -26.93 -36.59 5.36
N VAL A 327 -27.38 -36.75 6.60
CA VAL A 327 -28.77 -36.44 6.98
C VAL A 327 -29.09 -34.98 6.69
N LEU A 328 -28.23 -34.03 7.09
CA LEU A 328 -28.45 -32.60 6.82
C LEU A 328 -28.46 -32.28 5.32
N LYS A 329 -27.57 -32.90 4.52
CA LYS A 329 -27.58 -32.75 3.06
C LYS A 329 -28.89 -33.21 2.43
N ILE A 330 -29.45 -34.32 2.91
CA ILE A 330 -30.69 -34.89 2.38
C ILE A 330 -31.90 -34.08 2.86
N VAL A 331 -31.92 -33.63 4.11
CA VAL A 331 -32.94 -32.71 4.64
C VAL A 331 -32.95 -31.42 3.83
N ALA A 332 -31.80 -30.78 3.63
CA ALA A 332 -31.70 -29.55 2.86
C ALA A 332 -32.24 -29.70 1.42
N ARG A 333 -31.90 -30.83 0.77
CA ARG A 333 -32.40 -31.17 -0.56
C ARG A 333 -33.92 -31.33 -0.58
N ARG A 334 -34.47 -32.14 0.34
CA ARG A 334 -35.92 -32.38 0.44
C ARG A 334 -36.69 -31.10 0.74
N CYS A 335 -36.18 -30.22 1.59
CA CYS A 335 -36.77 -28.91 1.85
C CYS A 335 -36.81 -28.05 0.59
N ARG A 336 -35.66 -27.91 -0.09
CA ARG A 336 -35.56 -27.11 -1.30
C ARG A 336 -36.51 -27.62 -2.40
N ASP A 337 -36.58 -28.94 -2.60
CA ASP A 337 -37.45 -29.54 -3.61
C ASP A 337 -38.95 -29.44 -3.24
N ALA A 338 -39.28 -29.20 -1.96
CA ALA A 338 -40.64 -28.96 -1.48
C ALA A 338 -41.07 -27.49 -1.51
N LEU A 339 -40.13 -26.56 -1.72
CA LEU A 339 -40.38 -25.13 -1.86
C LEU A 339 -40.53 -24.72 -3.33
N ARG A 340 -41.14 -23.57 -3.58
CA ARG A 340 -41.24 -23.02 -4.94
C ARG A 340 -39.91 -22.35 -5.29
N ASP A 341 -39.57 -22.26 -6.58
CA ASP A 341 -38.33 -21.59 -7.05
C ASP A 341 -38.19 -20.12 -6.61
N ARG A 342 -39.31 -19.48 -6.24
CA ARG A 342 -39.35 -18.09 -5.75
C ARG A 342 -39.11 -17.95 -4.24
N ASP A 343 -39.16 -19.06 -3.51
CA ASP A 343 -38.97 -19.08 -2.07
C ASP A 343 -37.47 -19.14 -1.79
N LEU A 344 -37.01 -18.38 -0.81
CA LEU A 344 -35.62 -18.39 -0.40
C LEU A 344 -35.45 -19.42 0.70
N PHE A 345 -34.48 -20.32 0.58
CA PHE A 345 -34.19 -21.35 1.58
C PHE A 345 -32.70 -21.33 1.92
N ALA A 346 -32.37 -21.48 3.21
CA ALA A 346 -31.00 -21.44 3.70
C ALA A 346 -30.80 -22.29 4.95
N ARG A 347 -29.53 -22.64 5.23
CA ARG A 347 -29.13 -23.17 6.53
C ARG A 347 -28.81 -22.00 7.46
N PHE A 348 -29.50 -21.94 8.59
CA PHE A 348 -29.42 -20.82 9.53
C PHE A 348 -28.31 -21.02 10.58
N GLY A 349 -28.04 -22.27 10.97
CA GLY A 349 -26.94 -22.65 11.86
C GLY A 349 -27.17 -24.06 12.41
N GLY A 350 -26.10 -24.84 12.67
CA GLY A 350 -26.26 -26.20 13.22
C GLY A 350 -27.20 -27.08 12.38
N GLU A 351 -28.26 -27.59 12.98
CA GLU A 351 -29.34 -28.36 12.37
C GLU A 351 -30.56 -27.52 11.93
N GLU A 352 -30.46 -26.21 12.01
CA GLU A 352 -31.55 -25.27 11.73
C GLU A 352 -31.49 -24.74 10.29
N PHE A 353 -32.66 -24.68 9.67
CA PHE A 353 -32.89 -24.12 8.35
C PHE A 353 -33.97 -23.04 8.42
N ILE A 354 -33.95 -22.16 7.45
CA ILE A 354 -34.89 -21.05 7.35
C ILE A 354 -35.39 -20.91 5.92
N ALA A 355 -36.67 -20.56 5.78
CA ALA A 355 -37.28 -20.21 4.50
C ALA A 355 -37.98 -18.86 4.57
N LEU A 356 -37.88 -18.07 3.50
CA LEU A 356 -38.70 -16.88 3.25
C LEU A 356 -39.64 -17.16 2.09
N LEU A 357 -40.94 -17.10 2.38
CA LEU A 357 -41.98 -17.22 1.37
C LEU A 357 -42.33 -15.85 0.83
N SER A 358 -42.16 -15.68 -0.48
CA SER A 358 -42.46 -14.42 -1.17
C SER A 358 -43.93 -14.38 -1.59
N ALA A 359 -44.69 -13.41 -1.07
CA ALA A 359 -46.11 -13.21 -1.37
C ALA A 359 -46.99 -14.47 -1.11
N PRO A 360 -46.97 -15.05 0.10
CA PRO A 360 -47.92 -16.09 0.42
C PRO A 360 -49.31 -15.46 0.56
N VAL A 361 -50.33 -16.14 0.03
CA VAL A 361 -51.68 -16.00 0.61
C VAL A 361 -51.53 -16.47 2.05
N ILE A 362 -51.93 -15.64 3.03
CA ILE A 362 -51.66 -15.90 4.46
C ILE A 362 -52.08 -17.32 4.87
N ASP A 363 -53.23 -17.78 4.36
CA ASP A 363 -53.79 -19.11 4.61
C ASP A 363 -52.97 -20.27 3.99
N GLU A 364 -52.09 -20.00 3.02
CA GLU A 364 -51.19 -21.00 2.41
C GLU A 364 -49.91 -21.23 3.22
N VAL A 365 -49.54 -20.33 4.15
CA VAL A 365 -48.29 -20.45 4.91
C VAL A 365 -48.24 -21.72 5.76
N PRO A 366 -49.29 -22.08 6.54
CA PRO A 366 -49.28 -23.33 7.30
C PRO A 366 -49.18 -24.56 6.39
N ALA A 367 -49.81 -24.52 5.21
CA ALA A 367 -49.74 -25.61 4.24
C ALA A 367 -48.33 -25.78 3.66
N ALA A 368 -47.61 -24.68 3.41
CA ALA A 368 -46.21 -24.72 2.99
C ALA A 368 -45.29 -25.29 4.09
N ALA A 369 -45.51 -24.88 5.34
CA ALA A 369 -44.79 -25.43 6.49
C ALA A 369 -45.05 -26.94 6.67
N GLU A 370 -46.30 -27.38 6.52
CA GLU A 370 -46.63 -28.80 6.59
C GLU A 370 -46.05 -29.59 5.43
N ARG A 371 -45.96 -29.00 4.24
CA ARG A 371 -45.31 -29.62 3.08
C ARG A 371 -43.82 -29.87 3.34
N LEU A 372 -43.11 -28.91 3.93
CA LEU A 372 -41.71 -29.09 4.36
C LEU A 372 -41.60 -30.25 5.36
N ARG A 373 -42.42 -30.23 6.41
CA ARG A 373 -42.39 -31.26 7.45
C ARG A 373 -42.66 -32.66 6.87
N HIS A 374 -43.70 -32.78 6.05
CA HIS A 374 -44.05 -34.04 5.39
C HIS A 374 -42.98 -34.52 4.42
N ALA A 375 -42.35 -33.62 3.64
CA ALA A 375 -41.28 -34.00 2.71
C ALA A 375 -40.11 -34.71 3.40
N ILE A 376 -39.86 -34.38 4.67
CA ILE A 376 -38.81 -35.02 5.47
C ILE A 376 -39.33 -36.29 6.15
N ALA A 377 -40.48 -36.21 6.82
CA ALA A 377 -41.00 -37.30 7.65
C ALA A 377 -41.60 -38.48 6.85
N ALA A 378 -42.00 -38.26 5.59
CA ALA A 378 -42.69 -39.27 4.78
C ALA A 378 -41.82 -40.49 4.43
N GLU A 379 -40.50 -40.31 4.32
CA GLU A 379 -39.59 -41.39 3.95
C GLU A 379 -38.32 -41.36 4.82
N PRO A 380 -37.89 -42.50 5.41
CA PRO A 380 -36.61 -42.60 6.09
C PRO A 380 -35.44 -42.17 5.20
N ILE A 381 -34.44 -41.51 5.79
CA ILE A 381 -33.20 -41.15 5.10
C ILE A 381 -32.28 -42.38 5.09
N THR A 382 -31.79 -42.76 3.92
CA THR A 382 -30.88 -43.91 3.78
C THR A 382 -29.44 -43.43 3.62
N VAL A 383 -28.56 -43.77 4.57
CA VAL A 383 -27.12 -43.46 4.53
C VAL A 383 -26.32 -44.74 4.70
N GLY A 384 -25.49 -45.10 3.72
CA GLY A 384 -24.67 -46.32 3.78
C GLY A 384 -25.45 -47.62 4.00
N GLY A 385 -26.70 -47.69 3.55
CA GLY A 385 -27.61 -48.84 3.75
C GLY A 385 -28.42 -48.82 5.04
N THR A 386 -28.15 -47.88 5.97
CA THR A 386 -28.95 -47.69 7.19
C THR A 386 -30.12 -46.76 6.92
N ARG A 387 -31.34 -47.16 7.30
CA ARG A 387 -32.55 -46.33 7.21
C ARG A 387 -32.79 -45.62 8.54
N ILE A 388 -32.76 -44.29 8.53
CA ILE A 388 -32.92 -43.42 9.70
C ILE A 388 -34.23 -42.66 9.55
N ALA A 389 -35.15 -42.82 10.51
CA ALA A 389 -36.35 -42.01 10.57
C ALA A 389 -35.97 -40.61 11.08
N VAL A 390 -36.30 -39.59 10.30
CA VAL A 390 -35.99 -38.19 10.61
C VAL A 390 -37.27 -37.38 10.53
N SER A 391 -37.50 -36.51 11.51
CA SER A 391 -38.57 -35.53 11.49
C SER A 391 -38.02 -34.13 11.72
N VAL A 392 -38.83 -33.12 11.42
CA VAL A 392 -38.54 -31.73 11.75
C VAL A 392 -39.70 -31.11 12.50
N SER A 393 -39.38 -30.15 13.36
CA SER A 393 -40.33 -29.19 13.88
C SER A 393 -40.23 -27.91 13.06
N VAL A 394 -41.36 -27.26 12.80
CA VAL A 394 -41.41 -26.02 12.00
C VAL A 394 -42.18 -24.94 12.76
N GLY A 395 -41.60 -23.76 12.85
CA GLY A 395 -42.24 -22.54 13.37
C GLY A 395 -42.41 -21.52 12.25
N GLY A 396 -43.59 -20.94 12.11
CA GLY A 396 -43.86 -19.95 11.06
C GLY A 396 -44.34 -18.61 11.61
N ALA A 397 -43.96 -17.52 10.97
CA ALA A 397 -44.49 -16.19 11.25
C ALA A 397 -44.80 -15.45 9.95
N VAL A 398 -45.88 -14.67 9.96
CA VAL A 398 -46.33 -13.86 8.82
C VAL A 398 -46.28 -12.39 9.19
N GLY A 399 -45.89 -11.56 8.23
CA GLY A 399 -45.86 -10.10 8.37
C GLY A 399 -46.17 -9.40 7.06
N GLU A 400 -46.43 -8.11 7.14
CA GLU A 400 -46.70 -7.24 6.00
C GLU A 400 -45.47 -6.39 5.72
N ALA A 401 -45.04 -6.36 4.44
CA ALA A 401 -43.95 -5.49 4.00
C ALA A 401 -44.46 -4.05 3.90
N LEU A 402 -44.18 -3.24 4.93
CA LEU A 402 -44.52 -1.81 4.99
C LEU A 402 -43.30 -0.95 4.64
N PRO A 403 -43.48 0.19 3.95
CA PRO A 403 -42.37 1.06 3.55
C PRO A 403 -41.44 1.47 4.69
N GLY A 404 -40.14 1.29 4.50
CA GLY A 404 -39.06 1.73 5.39
C GLY A 404 -38.81 0.81 6.60
N CYS A 405 -39.31 -0.43 6.59
CA CYS A 405 -39.23 -1.35 7.74
C CYS A 405 -38.53 -2.69 7.44
N ASP A 406 -37.78 -2.82 6.34
CA ASP A 406 -37.26 -4.10 5.85
C ASP A 406 -36.47 -4.93 6.88
N ALA A 407 -35.42 -4.34 7.47
CA ALA A 407 -34.52 -5.05 8.37
C ALA A 407 -35.19 -5.39 9.72
N THR A 408 -35.94 -4.44 10.26
CA THR A 408 -36.68 -4.62 11.53
C THR A 408 -37.82 -5.63 11.37
N LEU A 409 -38.45 -5.70 10.20
CA LEU A 409 -39.47 -6.70 9.90
C LEU A 409 -38.89 -8.12 9.85
N LEU A 410 -37.77 -8.32 9.15
CA LEU A 410 -37.14 -9.64 9.06
C LEU A 410 -36.73 -10.17 10.44
N GLU A 411 -36.05 -9.35 11.25
CA GLU A 411 -35.65 -9.72 12.60
C GLU A 411 -36.86 -10.08 13.48
N GLY A 412 -37.93 -9.28 13.42
CA GLY A 412 -39.17 -9.55 14.15
C GLY A 412 -39.87 -10.84 13.70
N LEU A 413 -39.87 -11.14 12.40
CA LEU A 413 -40.45 -12.39 11.87
C LEU A 413 -39.63 -13.61 12.25
N VAL A 414 -38.29 -13.53 12.20
CA VAL A 414 -37.41 -14.60 12.65
C VAL A 414 -37.64 -14.91 14.14
N ALA A 415 -37.70 -13.88 14.99
CA ALA A 415 -37.94 -14.06 16.42
C ALA A 415 -39.29 -14.73 16.72
N ARG A 416 -40.37 -14.31 16.04
CA ARG A 416 -41.70 -14.92 16.18
C ARG A 416 -41.74 -16.36 15.65
N ALA A 417 -41.07 -16.63 14.53
CA ALA A 417 -41.00 -17.97 13.95
C ALA A 417 -40.20 -18.92 14.85
N ASP A 418 -39.15 -18.44 15.50
CA ASP A 418 -38.36 -19.20 16.48
C ASP A 418 -39.17 -19.54 17.74
N GLU A 419 -39.95 -18.59 18.27
CA GLU A 419 -40.87 -18.86 19.38
C GLU A 419 -41.91 -19.93 19.00
N ALA A 420 -42.48 -19.84 17.81
CA ALA A 420 -43.39 -20.86 17.29
C ALA A 420 -42.68 -22.23 17.12
N LEU A 421 -41.42 -22.25 16.67
CA LEU A 421 -40.63 -23.47 16.55
C LEU A 421 -40.40 -24.10 17.93
N TYR A 422 -40.12 -23.30 18.95
CA TYR A 422 -39.99 -23.78 20.33
C TYR A 422 -41.30 -24.40 20.84
N GLN A 423 -42.46 -23.80 20.52
CA GLN A 423 -43.77 -24.39 20.82
C GLN A 423 -43.98 -25.73 20.11
N ALA A 424 -43.59 -25.84 18.83
CA ALA A 424 -43.65 -27.10 18.09
C ALA A 424 -42.80 -28.20 18.76
N LYS A 425 -41.58 -27.85 19.19
CA LYS A 425 -40.66 -28.77 19.89
C LYS A 425 -41.21 -29.23 21.25
N THR A 426 -41.81 -28.33 22.03
CA THR A 426 -42.36 -28.63 23.37
C THR A 426 -43.70 -29.35 23.31
N ALA A 427 -44.49 -29.14 22.27
CA ALA A 427 -45.77 -29.83 22.06
C ALA A 427 -45.64 -31.24 21.44
N GLY A 428 -44.43 -31.82 21.42
CA GLY A 428 -44.20 -33.20 21.00
C GLY A 428 -43.43 -33.38 19.70
N ARG A 429 -42.84 -32.32 19.13
CA ARG A 429 -42.04 -32.34 17.90
C ARG A 429 -42.82 -32.83 16.68
N ASN A 430 -42.15 -32.96 15.53
CA ASN A 430 -42.72 -33.41 14.26
C ASN A 430 -44.06 -32.72 13.95
N ARG A 431 -44.08 -31.38 14.05
CA ARG A 431 -45.28 -30.57 13.82
C ARG A 431 -44.94 -29.15 13.39
N VAL A 432 -45.96 -28.48 12.86
CA VAL A 432 -45.93 -27.04 12.59
C VAL A 432 -46.60 -26.29 13.74
N SER A 433 -46.02 -25.15 14.12
CA SER A 433 -46.71 -24.11 14.90
C SER A 433 -46.58 -22.77 14.17
N MET A 434 -47.60 -21.93 14.30
CA MET A 434 -47.60 -20.57 13.73
C MET A 434 -47.62 -19.56 14.88
N ALA A 435 -46.83 -18.50 14.75
CA ALA A 435 -46.87 -17.37 15.66
C ALA A 435 -48.25 -16.69 15.59
N ALA A 436 -48.77 -16.33 16.76
CA ALA A 436 -50.04 -15.62 16.89
C ALA A 436 -50.01 -14.24 16.23
#